data_AF-A0A7X3K6R2-F1
#
_entry.id   AF-A0A7X3K6R2-F1
#
_cell.length_a   1.000
_cell.length_b   1.000
_cell.length_c   1.000
_cell.angle_alpha   90.00
_cell.angle_beta   90.00
_cell.angle_gamma   90.00
#
_symmetry.space_group_name_H-M   'P 1'
#
loop_
_entity.id
_entity.type
_entity.pdbx_description
1 polymer ?
#
loop_
_entity_poly.entity_id
_entity_poly.type
_entity_poly.pdbx_seq_one_letter_code
_entity_poly.pdbx_strand_id
1 'polypeptide(L)'
;MNRRIGWAIAAVAVALPVVVAHASPAPSGVSCGLGLPPGAPGFAEAQAKRALEAKTNGYLKVCEANLERYRIAFRPSAPIMADLSFQPVNLSGTQLANFKSLGAMIEPDNTPHTRLYRGFLMPDGHNVTLFEQDMSVDGTRSWRAPEDEPERINSMPARLSVFQAPSGNAISHLSWVERRRAYELWIDANVVDTPLRQQLFALAASLPPSVPACPNEVPPKPARIGADGFAADEPMLITLTQAEIDGMSVRSKKPCK
;
A
#
# COMPACT_ATOMS: atom_id res chain seq x y z
N MET A 1 -18.92 -47.77 -71.54
CA MET A 1 -18.44 -46.56 -72.25
C MET A 1 -19.03 -45.32 -71.59
N ASN A 2 -18.16 -44.41 -71.15
CA ASN A 2 -18.36 -42.95 -70.96
C ASN A 2 -19.54 -42.44 -70.12
N ARG A 3 -19.25 -41.89 -68.92
CA ARG A 3 -19.11 -40.42 -68.61
C ARG A 3 -20.49 -39.76 -68.35
N ARG A 4 -20.75 -38.87 -67.39
CA ARG A 4 -20.02 -38.08 -66.36
C ARG A 4 -21.15 -37.54 -65.43
N ILE A 5 -21.03 -37.65 -64.11
CA ILE A 5 -20.76 -36.57 -63.14
C ILE A 5 -21.40 -35.20 -63.47
N GLY A 6 -22.26 -34.76 -62.55
CA GLY A 6 -22.67 -33.36 -62.37
C GLY A 6 -23.59 -33.25 -61.15
N TRP A 7 -23.02 -33.17 -59.95
CA TRP A 7 -23.78 -32.94 -58.71
C TRP A 7 -24.12 -31.46 -58.60
N ALA A 8 -25.42 -31.14 -58.51
CA ALA A 8 -25.92 -29.86 -58.04
C ALA A 8 -26.65 -30.11 -56.71
N ILE A 9 -26.07 -29.62 -55.62
CA ILE A 9 -26.67 -29.70 -54.29
C ILE A 9 -27.62 -28.51 -54.16
N ALA A 10 -28.93 -28.79 -54.14
CA ALA A 10 -29.95 -27.84 -53.74
C ALA A 10 -30.05 -27.84 -52.20
N ALA A 11 -29.94 -26.65 -51.62
CA ALA A 11 -30.03 -26.42 -50.18
C ALA A 11 -31.47 -26.66 -49.67
N VAL A 12 -31.61 -27.49 -48.64
CA VAL A 12 -32.83 -27.60 -47.83
C VAL A 12 -32.55 -26.92 -46.50
N ALA A 13 -33.22 -25.79 -46.28
CA ALA A 13 -33.19 -25.05 -45.03
C ALA A 13 -33.98 -25.82 -43.96
N VAL A 14 -33.30 -26.31 -42.94
CA VAL A 14 -33.92 -26.83 -41.72
C VAL A 14 -33.91 -25.71 -40.68
N ALA A 15 -35.08 -25.16 -40.39
CA ALA A 15 -35.28 -24.22 -39.30
C ALA A 15 -35.16 -24.98 -37.96
N LEU A 16 -34.08 -24.73 -37.21
CA LEU A 16 -33.93 -25.16 -35.83
C LEU A 16 -34.44 -24.04 -34.90
N PRO A 17 -35.15 -24.37 -33.82
CA PRO A 17 -35.64 -23.37 -32.87
C PRO A 17 -34.46 -22.72 -32.15
N VAL A 18 -34.38 -21.38 -32.24
CA VAL A 18 -33.47 -20.57 -31.43
C VAL A 18 -33.92 -20.67 -29.99
N VAL A 19 -33.35 -21.62 -29.26
CA VAL A 19 -33.36 -21.57 -27.79
C VAL A 19 -32.43 -20.41 -27.45
N VAL A 20 -33.01 -19.23 -27.21
CA VAL A 20 -32.29 -18.13 -26.57
C VAL A 20 -31.88 -18.67 -25.21
N ALA A 21 -30.62 -19.11 -25.11
CA ALA A 21 -29.97 -19.29 -23.83
C ALA A 21 -30.04 -17.93 -23.14
N HIS A 22 -31.02 -17.77 -22.26
CA HIS A 22 -31.00 -16.70 -21.28
C HIS A 22 -29.77 -17.03 -20.44
N ALA A 23 -28.65 -16.40 -20.79
CA ALA A 23 -27.47 -16.38 -19.95
C ALA A 23 -27.98 -15.96 -18.58
N SER A 24 -28.00 -16.91 -17.65
CA SER A 24 -28.24 -16.59 -16.26
C SER A 24 -27.28 -15.46 -15.91
N PRO A 25 -27.73 -14.36 -15.31
CA PRO A 25 -26.84 -13.27 -14.95
C PRO A 25 -25.69 -13.90 -14.16
N ALA A 26 -24.46 -13.56 -14.54
CA ALA A 26 -23.27 -13.99 -13.81
C ALA A 26 -23.54 -13.78 -12.32
N PRO A 27 -23.24 -14.77 -11.45
CA PRO A 27 -23.46 -14.63 -10.02
C PRO A 27 -22.83 -13.29 -9.63
N SER A 28 -23.66 -12.40 -9.08
CA SER A 28 -23.34 -11.02 -8.72
C SER A 28 -21.92 -10.97 -8.14
N GLY A 29 -20.98 -10.58 -8.99
CA GLY A 29 -19.56 -10.71 -8.70
C GLY A 29 -19.24 -9.89 -7.47
N VAL A 30 -18.42 -10.44 -6.58
CA VAL A 30 -17.91 -9.69 -5.43
C VAL A 30 -17.32 -8.38 -5.95
N SER A 31 -17.96 -7.25 -5.61
CA SER A 31 -17.48 -5.91 -5.95
C SER A 31 -16.22 -5.64 -5.13
N CYS A 32 -15.09 -6.16 -5.58
CA CYS A 32 -13.78 -5.87 -5.03
C CYS A 32 -13.26 -4.54 -5.59
N GLY A 33 -12.45 -3.79 -4.83
CA GLY A 33 -11.72 -2.65 -5.37
C GLY A 33 -11.49 -1.51 -4.38
N LEU A 34 -10.82 -0.45 -4.86
CA LEU A 34 -10.53 0.76 -4.09
C LEU A 34 -11.69 1.78 -4.08
N GLY A 35 -12.87 1.39 -4.54
CA GLY A 35 -14.03 2.28 -4.69
C GLY A 35 -14.05 3.01 -6.03
N LEU A 36 -15.01 3.90 -6.19
CA LEU A 36 -15.09 4.80 -7.34
C LEU A 36 -14.04 5.90 -7.23
N PRO A 37 -13.54 6.47 -8.33
CA PRO A 37 -12.63 7.62 -8.26
C PRO A 37 -13.36 8.87 -7.71
N PRO A 38 -12.65 9.79 -7.06
CA PRO A 38 -13.22 11.07 -6.63
C PRO A 38 -13.92 11.80 -7.79
N GLY A 39 -15.10 12.37 -7.52
CA GLY A 39 -15.90 13.08 -8.52
C GLY A 39 -16.78 12.20 -9.42
N ALA A 40 -16.69 10.87 -9.34
CA ALA A 40 -17.61 9.99 -10.05
C ALA A 40 -19.04 10.06 -9.46
N PRO A 41 -20.09 9.95 -10.30
CA PRO A 41 -21.45 9.78 -9.80
C PRO A 41 -21.56 8.59 -8.85
N GLY A 42 -22.18 8.78 -7.68
CA GLY A 42 -22.31 7.75 -6.65
C GLY A 42 -21.05 7.52 -5.77
N PHE A 43 -20.00 8.33 -5.91
CA PHE A 43 -18.77 8.20 -5.10
C PHE A 43 -19.05 8.21 -3.59
N ALA A 44 -19.84 9.16 -3.10
CA ALA A 44 -20.13 9.30 -1.67
C ALA A 44 -20.84 8.06 -1.09
N GLU A 45 -21.82 7.51 -1.84
CA GLU A 45 -22.56 6.31 -1.46
C GLU A 45 -21.65 5.07 -1.46
N ALA A 46 -20.82 4.93 -2.50
CA ALA A 46 -19.85 3.85 -2.59
C ALA A 46 -18.83 3.89 -1.43
N GLN A 47 -18.33 5.09 -1.08
CA GLN A 47 -17.43 5.26 0.05
C GLN A 47 -18.09 4.98 1.40
N ALA A 48 -19.33 5.45 1.61
CA ALA A 48 -20.08 5.16 2.83
C ALA A 48 -20.34 3.65 3.00
N LYS A 49 -20.70 2.96 1.92
CA LYS A 49 -20.87 1.50 1.92
C LYS A 49 -19.58 0.79 2.28
N ARG A 50 -18.45 1.18 1.69
CA ARG A 50 -17.13 0.59 2.00
C ARG A 50 -16.71 0.84 3.44
N ALA A 51 -16.94 2.05 3.96
CA ALA A 51 -16.66 2.37 5.36
C ALA A 51 -17.50 1.52 6.33
N LEU A 52 -18.78 1.30 6.00
CA LEU A 52 -19.65 0.41 6.76
C LEU A 52 -19.16 -1.05 6.70
N GLU A 53 -18.82 -1.55 5.51
CA GLU A 53 -18.27 -2.90 5.35
C GLU A 53 -16.96 -3.09 6.12
N ALA A 54 -16.08 -2.09 6.12
CA ALA A 54 -14.85 -2.09 6.91
C ALA A 54 -15.14 -2.17 8.41
N LYS A 55 -16.10 -1.36 8.88
CA LYS A 55 -16.51 -1.34 10.28
C LYS A 55 -17.15 -2.67 10.72
N THR A 56 -17.95 -3.28 9.86
CA THR A 56 -18.61 -4.57 10.16
C THR A 56 -17.63 -5.74 10.16
N ASN A 57 -16.72 -5.79 9.18
CA ASN A 57 -15.84 -6.94 9.00
C ASN A 57 -14.48 -6.79 9.71
N GLY A 58 -14.11 -5.57 10.10
CA GLY A 58 -12.76 -5.24 10.55
C GLY A 58 -11.73 -5.07 9.42
N TYR A 59 -12.13 -5.29 8.16
CA TYR A 59 -11.26 -5.21 6.97
C TYR A 59 -12.01 -4.72 5.73
N LEU A 60 -11.26 -4.17 4.78
CA LEU A 60 -11.73 -3.74 3.46
C LEU A 60 -11.60 -4.88 2.44
N LYS A 61 -12.68 -5.15 1.71
CA LYS A 61 -12.63 -6.05 0.56
C LYS A 61 -12.00 -5.35 -0.64
N VAL A 62 -10.94 -5.91 -1.19
CA VAL A 62 -10.19 -5.35 -2.33
C VAL A 62 -9.96 -6.39 -3.41
N CYS A 63 -9.61 -5.97 -4.63
CA CYS A 63 -9.22 -6.92 -5.65
C CYS A 63 -7.77 -7.38 -5.43
N GLU A 64 -7.41 -8.54 -5.98
CA GLU A 64 -6.05 -9.07 -5.87
C GLU A 64 -5.00 -8.10 -6.42
N ALA A 65 -5.31 -7.44 -7.54
CA ALA A 65 -4.45 -6.41 -8.12
C ALA A 65 -4.14 -5.26 -7.15
N ASN A 66 -5.01 -5.00 -6.16
CA ASN A 66 -4.74 -3.98 -5.14
C ASN A 66 -3.73 -4.46 -4.08
N LEU A 67 -3.60 -5.77 -3.87
CA LEU A 67 -2.62 -6.34 -2.94
C LEU A 67 -1.22 -6.39 -3.56
N GLU A 68 -1.09 -6.41 -4.88
CA GLU A 68 0.20 -6.45 -5.59
C GLU A 68 1.15 -5.31 -5.20
N ARG A 69 0.62 -4.14 -4.81
CA ARG A 69 1.44 -3.00 -4.35
C ARG A 69 2.29 -3.31 -3.11
N TYR A 70 1.93 -4.34 -2.34
CA TYR A 70 2.66 -4.78 -1.15
C TYR A 70 3.68 -5.87 -1.44
N ARG A 71 3.75 -6.38 -2.68
CA ARG A 71 4.77 -7.33 -3.12
C ARG A 71 6.02 -6.58 -3.55
N ILE A 72 7.02 -6.59 -2.68
CA ILE A 72 8.28 -5.89 -2.89
C ILE A 72 9.36 -6.87 -3.39
N ALA A 73 10.05 -6.49 -4.45
CA ALA A 73 11.20 -7.23 -4.96
C ALA A 73 12.47 -6.82 -4.20
N PHE A 74 12.85 -7.61 -3.19
CA PHE A 74 14.00 -7.32 -2.35
C PHE A 74 15.34 -7.70 -3.01
N ARG A 75 16.38 -6.94 -2.67
CA ARG A 75 17.79 -7.17 -3.06
C ARG A 75 18.68 -7.27 -1.82
N PRO A 76 19.93 -7.77 -1.92
CA PRO A 76 20.83 -7.81 -0.78
C PRO A 76 20.93 -6.47 -0.05
N SER A 77 20.78 -6.47 1.28
CA SER A 77 20.58 -5.24 2.06
C SER A 77 21.80 -4.33 2.10
N ALA A 78 23.01 -4.87 2.22
CA ALA A 78 24.23 -4.07 2.41
C ALA A 78 24.44 -2.93 1.37
N PRO A 79 24.38 -3.18 0.05
CA PRO A 79 24.51 -2.11 -0.93
C PRO A 79 23.35 -1.10 -0.90
N ILE A 80 22.14 -1.56 -0.56
CA ILE A 80 20.96 -0.68 -0.46
C ILE A 80 21.11 0.28 0.73
N MET A 81 21.51 -0.23 1.90
CA MET A 81 21.68 0.58 3.10
C MET A 81 22.80 1.62 2.97
N ALA A 82 23.83 1.32 2.18
CA ALA A 82 24.96 2.24 1.97
C ALA A 82 24.62 3.46 1.11
N ASP A 83 23.51 3.41 0.37
CA ASP A 83 23.08 4.44 -0.59
C ASP A 83 21.92 5.31 -0.06
N LEU A 84 21.62 5.20 1.24
CA LEU A 84 20.54 5.97 1.89
C LEU A 84 21.03 7.34 2.34
N SER A 85 20.15 8.34 2.24
CA SER A 85 20.42 9.68 2.80
C SER A 85 20.09 9.80 4.29
N PHE A 86 19.80 8.68 4.96
CA PHE A 86 19.47 8.62 6.38
C PHE A 86 19.96 7.31 6.99
N GLN A 87 20.09 7.29 8.32
CA GLN A 87 20.38 6.05 9.04
C GLN A 87 19.08 5.29 9.37
N PRO A 88 18.88 4.05 8.87
CA PRO A 88 17.74 3.21 9.24
C PRO A 88 17.81 2.81 10.70
N VAL A 89 16.66 2.48 11.30
CA VAL A 89 16.64 1.99 12.69
C VAL A 89 17.41 0.67 12.80
N ASN A 90 18.26 0.59 13.82
CA ASN A 90 19.01 -0.62 14.11
C ASN A 90 18.07 -1.70 14.66
N LEU A 91 17.98 -2.84 13.97
CA LEU A 91 17.09 -3.93 14.37
C LEU A 91 17.76 -4.99 15.24
N SER A 92 19.07 -4.89 15.54
CA SER A 92 19.82 -5.97 16.20
C SER A 92 19.26 -6.38 17.57
N GLY A 93 18.53 -5.50 18.25
CA GLY A 93 17.88 -5.76 19.53
C GLY A 93 16.38 -6.09 19.44
N THR A 94 15.83 -6.26 18.24
CA THR A 94 14.39 -6.47 18.02
C THR A 94 14.09 -7.89 17.55
N GLN A 95 12.82 -8.29 17.62
CA GLN A 95 12.39 -9.60 17.12
C GLN A 95 12.61 -9.76 15.60
N LEU A 96 12.61 -8.66 14.83
CA LEU A 96 12.87 -8.69 13.38
C LEU A 96 14.27 -9.21 13.05
N ALA A 97 15.26 -9.02 13.92
CA ALA A 97 16.61 -9.57 13.71
C ALA A 97 16.67 -11.11 13.78
N ASN A 98 15.65 -11.76 14.37
CA ASN A 98 15.56 -13.21 14.44
C ASN A 98 14.84 -13.83 13.21
N PHE A 99 14.26 -13.00 12.36
CA PHE A 99 13.57 -13.46 11.15
C PHE A 99 14.56 -13.60 10.00
N LYS A 100 14.26 -14.49 9.05
CA LYS A 100 15.09 -14.61 7.85
C LYS A 100 14.93 -13.35 7.01
N SER A 101 16.02 -12.61 6.79
CA SER A 101 15.98 -11.44 5.92
C SER A 101 15.70 -11.84 4.46
N LEU A 102 14.76 -11.15 3.84
CA LEU A 102 14.48 -11.22 2.41
C LEU A 102 15.29 -10.17 1.62
N GLY A 103 15.87 -9.19 2.31
CA GLY A 103 16.65 -8.11 1.73
C GLY A 103 16.02 -6.74 1.95
N ALA A 104 16.36 -5.80 1.07
CA ALA A 104 15.88 -4.43 1.12
C ALA A 104 15.66 -3.82 -0.27
N MET A 105 14.93 -2.71 -0.31
CA MET A 105 14.68 -1.91 -1.52
C MET A 105 14.53 -0.43 -1.14
N ILE A 106 15.19 0.46 -1.87
CA ILE A 106 14.86 1.91 -1.83
C ILE A 106 13.62 2.13 -2.67
N GLU A 107 12.63 2.87 -2.16
CA GLU A 107 11.46 3.21 -2.97
C GLU A 107 11.90 3.99 -4.21
N PRO A 108 11.53 3.57 -5.43
CA PRO A 108 11.89 4.28 -6.64
C PRO A 108 11.10 5.59 -6.72
N ASP A 109 11.76 6.68 -6.36
CA ASP A 109 11.22 8.03 -6.44
C ASP A 109 12.31 9.03 -6.88
N ASN A 110 11.93 10.29 -7.08
CA ASN A 110 12.86 11.37 -7.44
C ASN A 110 13.45 12.08 -6.20
N THR A 111 13.42 11.45 -5.03
CA THR A 111 13.89 12.04 -3.78
C THR A 111 15.28 11.50 -3.39
N PRO A 112 15.97 12.14 -2.42
CA PRO A 112 17.26 11.67 -1.93
C PRO A 112 17.18 10.34 -1.18
N HIS A 113 16.83 9.21 -1.83
CA HIS A 113 16.82 7.86 -1.25
C HIS A 113 16.39 7.82 0.24
N THR A 114 15.27 8.49 0.53
CA THR A 114 14.79 8.74 1.91
C THR A 114 13.83 7.67 2.38
N ARG A 115 13.54 6.68 1.53
CA ARG A 115 12.49 5.68 1.69
C ARG A 115 13.05 4.28 1.50
N LEU A 116 12.80 3.42 2.48
CA LEU A 116 13.41 2.10 2.56
C LEU A 116 12.39 1.05 2.94
N TYR A 117 12.35 -0.03 2.16
CA TYR A 117 11.69 -1.27 2.52
C TYR A 117 12.70 -2.32 2.99
N ARG A 118 12.38 -3.05 4.05
CA ARG A 118 13.12 -4.21 4.55
C ARG A 118 12.18 -5.39 4.72
N GLY A 119 12.49 -6.51 4.07
CA GLY A 119 11.66 -7.71 4.07
C GLY A 119 12.18 -8.78 5.00
N PHE A 120 11.27 -9.50 5.65
CA PHE A 120 11.54 -10.55 6.60
C PHE A 120 10.54 -11.70 6.41
N LEU A 121 11.02 -12.94 6.54
CA LEU A 121 10.18 -14.14 6.62
C LEU A 121 10.11 -14.59 8.08
N MET A 122 8.90 -14.60 8.63
CA MET A 122 8.59 -15.08 9.96
C MET A 122 8.70 -16.61 10.05
N PRO A 123 8.93 -17.19 11.24
CA PRO A 123 9.03 -18.64 11.42
C PRO A 123 7.78 -19.43 11.03
N ASP A 124 6.60 -18.80 11.09
CA ASP A 124 5.31 -19.37 10.69
C ASP A 124 5.02 -19.26 9.18
N GLY A 125 5.96 -18.69 8.42
CA GLY A 125 5.88 -18.59 6.96
C GLY A 125 5.31 -17.27 6.44
N HIS A 126 4.87 -16.36 7.31
CA HIS A 126 4.39 -15.04 6.90
C HIS A 126 5.53 -14.10 6.50
N ASN A 127 5.30 -13.29 5.47
CA ASN A 127 6.19 -12.21 5.10
C ASN A 127 5.81 -10.94 5.86
N VAL A 128 6.79 -10.31 6.48
CA VAL A 128 6.67 -8.99 7.10
C VAL A 128 7.58 -8.01 6.36
N THR A 129 7.06 -6.84 6.04
CA THR A 129 7.85 -5.75 5.47
C THR A 129 7.78 -4.53 6.37
N LEU A 130 8.95 -4.01 6.72
CA LEU A 130 9.11 -2.73 7.39
C LEU A 130 9.47 -1.67 6.35
N PHE A 131 8.67 -0.60 6.32
CA PHE A 131 9.00 0.62 5.59
C PHE A 131 9.45 1.71 6.56
N GLU A 132 10.44 2.47 6.14
CA GLU A 132 10.95 3.64 6.83
C GLU A 132 11.11 4.78 5.85
N GLN A 133 10.68 5.97 6.28
CA GLN A 133 10.96 7.20 5.57
C GLN A 133 11.52 8.27 6.50
N ASP A 134 12.59 8.95 6.07
CA ASP A 134 13.08 10.16 6.70
C ASP A 134 12.53 11.44 6.04
N MET A 135 11.44 11.95 6.61
CA MET A 135 10.81 13.19 6.15
C MET A 135 11.60 14.44 6.52
N SER A 136 12.67 14.32 7.32
CA SER A 136 13.59 15.44 7.59
C SER A 136 14.52 15.74 6.42
N VAL A 137 14.70 14.80 5.49
CA VAL A 137 15.60 14.95 4.34
C VAL A 137 14.86 15.40 3.08
N ASP A 138 13.74 14.75 2.74
CA ASP A 138 12.97 15.08 1.53
C ASP A 138 11.94 16.20 1.73
N GLY A 139 11.71 16.62 2.99
CA GLY A 139 10.76 17.66 3.36
C GLY A 139 9.29 17.29 3.14
N THR A 140 9.00 16.01 2.89
CA THR A 140 7.64 15.50 2.74
C THR A 140 6.86 15.60 4.04
N ARG A 141 5.54 15.56 3.92
CA ARG A 141 4.61 15.88 5.00
C ARG A 141 3.52 14.84 5.05
N SER A 142 3.83 13.68 5.59
CA SER A 142 2.85 12.61 5.77
C SER A 142 2.39 12.62 7.22
N TRP A 143 1.26 13.26 7.52
CA TRP A 143 0.67 13.21 8.86
C TRP A 143 -0.84 13.05 8.74
N ARG A 144 -1.41 12.16 9.54
CA ARG A 144 -2.85 12.06 9.80
C ARG A 144 -3.15 12.80 11.09
N ALA A 145 -4.33 13.39 11.20
CA ALA A 145 -4.75 14.04 12.43
C ALA A 145 -4.77 12.97 13.55
N PRO A 146 -4.06 13.17 14.69
CA PRO A 146 -3.98 12.18 15.77
C PRO A 146 -5.33 11.63 16.26
N GLU A 147 -6.38 12.44 16.17
CA GLU A 147 -7.76 12.10 16.52
C GLU A 147 -8.42 11.10 15.56
N ASP A 148 -7.95 11.02 14.32
CA ASP A 148 -8.46 10.10 13.29
C ASP A 148 -7.77 8.73 13.33
N GLU A 149 -6.82 8.55 14.25
CA GLU A 149 -5.99 7.36 14.38
C GLU A 149 -6.47 6.54 15.58
N PRO A 150 -7.12 5.38 15.39
CA PRO A 150 -7.71 4.63 16.49
C PRO A 150 -6.66 3.83 17.29
N GLU A 151 -5.50 3.54 16.70
CA GLU A 151 -4.50 2.65 17.28
C GLU A 151 -3.35 3.44 17.91
N ARG A 152 -2.54 2.78 18.75
CA ARG A 152 -1.35 3.38 19.35
C ARG A 152 -0.14 2.46 19.28
N ILE A 153 1.02 3.02 18.94
CA ILE A 153 2.34 2.37 19.03
C ILE A 153 3.23 3.23 19.92
N ASN A 154 3.64 2.71 21.08
CA ASN A 154 4.39 3.47 22.08
C ASN A 154 3.74 4.85 22.39
N SER A 155 2.41 4.84 22.56
CA SER A 155 1.55 6.03 22.77
C SER A 155 1.46 7.00 21.58
N MET A 156 2.11 6.71 20.46
CA MET A 156 1.97 7.50 19.23
C MET A 156 0.72 7.08 18.45
N PRO A 157 -0.01 8.03 17.84
CA PRO A 157 -1.12 7.73 16.94
C PRO A 157 -0.70 6.79 15.81
N ALA A 158 -1.52 5.76 15.56
CA ALA A 158 -1.29 4.77 14.52
C ALA A 158 -2.61 4.30 13.88
N ARG A 159 -2.52 3.66 12.72
CA ARG A 159 -3.65 3.00 12.06
C ARG A 159 -3.25 1.64 11.55
N LEU A 160 -4.15 0.70 11.82
CA LEU A 160 -4.20 -0.59 11.16
C LEU A 160 -5.24 -0.51 10.03
N SER A 161 -4.83 -0.85 8.81
CA SER A 161 -5.71 -1.05 7.66
C SER A 161 -5.56 -2.49 7.19
N VAL A 162 -6.65 -3.24 7.17
CA VAL A 162 -6.66 -4.63 6.73
C VAL A 162 -7.39 -4.73 5.40
N PHE A 163 -6.74 -5.36 4.43
CA PHE A 163 -7.26 -5.57 3.08
C PHE A 163 -7.35 -7.06 2.81
N GLN A 164 -8.49 -7.52 2.31
CA GLN A 164 -8.68 -8.94 1.97
C GLN A 164 -9.32 -9.09 0.59
N ALA A 165 -8.75 -9.98 -0.21
CA ALA A 165 -9.28 -10.37 -1.50
C ALA A 165 -10.27 -11.54 -1.38
N PRO A 166 -11.16 -11.75 -2.38
CA PRO A 166 -12.11 -12.87 -2.37
C PRO A 166 -11.47 -14.26 -2.29
N SER A 167 -10.20 -14.39 -2.71
CA SER A 167 -9.41 -15.63 -2.61
C SER A 167 -9.04 -16.02 -1.18
N GLY A 168 -9.13 -15.09 -0.24
CA GLY A 168 -8.58 -15.21 1.11
C GLY A 168 -7.22 -14.54 1.32
N ASN A 169 -6.52 -14.17 0.24
CA ASN A 169 -5.27 -13.40 0.34
C ASN A 169 -5.53 -12.06 1.04
N ALA A 170 -4.61 -11.64 1.89
CA ALA A 170 -4.78 -10.44 2.70
C ALA A 170 -3.46 -9.74 3.00
N ILE A 171 -3.56 -8.44 3.27
CA ILE A 171 -2.49 -7.62 3.81
C ILE A 171 -3.05 -6.87 5.03
N SER A 172 -2.34 -6.92 6.14
CA SER A 172 -2.59 -6.04 7.29
C SER A 172 -1.46 -5.03 7.37
N HIS A 173 -1.80 -3.74 7.24
CA HIS A 173 -0.88 -2.62 7.13
C HIS A 173 -1.02 -1.70 8.34
N LEU A 174 0.02 -1.65 9.15
CA LEU A 174 0.12 -0.80 10.32
C LEU A 174 1.04 0.39 10.00
N SER A 175 0.63 1.60 10.30
CA SER A 175 1.41 2.81 9.98
C SER A 175 1.34 3.84 11.11
N TRP A 176 2.45 4.52 11.36
CA TRP A 176 2.59 5.56 12.39
C TRP A 176 3.77 6.49 12.07
N VAL A 177 3.91 7.56 12.83
CA VAL A 177 4.98 8.53 12.64
C VAL A 177 5.61 8.91 13.97
N GLU A 178 6.95 8.95 14.02
CA GLU A 178 7.74 9.36 15.18
C GLU A 178 8.74 10.44 14.77
N ARG A 179 8.71 11.65 15.36
CA ARG A 179 9.80 12.66 15.24
C ARG A 179 10.32 12.89 13.80
N ARG A 180 9.41 12.93 12.81
CA ARG A 180 9.66 13.05 11.35
C ARG A 180 10.11 11.79 10.62
N ARG A 181 9.93 10.63 11.24
CA ARG A 181 10.12 9.32 10.63
C ARG A 181 8.77 8.67 10.44
N ALA A 182 8.39 8.44 9.19
CA ALA A 182 7.20 7.66 8.90
C ALA A 182 7.59 6.18 8.86
N TYR A 183 6.75 5.37 9.50
CA TYR A 183 6.92 3.93 9.55
C TYR A 183 5.67 3.26 9.04
N GLU A 184 5.89 2.16 8.34
CA GLU A 184 4.83 1.21 8.06
C GLU A 184 5.36 -0.20 8.29
N LEU A 185 4.48 -1.08 8.75
CA LEU A 185 4.75 -2.48 8.95
C LEU A 185 3.56 -3.25 8.40
N TRP A 186 3.77 -4.12 7.42
CA TRP A 186 2.70 -4.98 6.94
C TRP A 186 3.09 -6.45 6.91
N ILE A 187 2.07 -7.27 7.08
CA ILE A 187 2.12 -8.73 7.06
C ILE A 187 1.14 -9.27 6.02
N ASP A 188 1.52 -10.35 5.34
CA ASP A 188 0.69 -11.06 4.35
C ASP A 188 -0.39 -11.95 4.97
N ALA A 189 -1.14 -11.38 5.91
CA ALA A 189 -2.24 -12.03 6.60
C ALA A 189 -3.35 -11.06 6.93
N ASN A 190 -4.56 -11.58 7.12
CA ASN A 190 -5.62 -10.87 7.83
C ASN A 190 -5.39 -11.05 9.33
N VAL A 191 -5.21 -9.95 10.06
CA VAL A 191 -4.96 -9.99 11.51
C VAL A 191 -6.21 -9.82 12.36
N VAL A 192 -7.37 -9.53 11.76
CA VAL A 192 -8.65 -9.34 12.47
C VAL A 192 -8.99 -10.58 13.29
N ASP A 193 -9.23 -10.40 14.58
CA ASP A 193 -9.57 -11.45 15.54
C ASP A 193 -8.55 -12.62 15.62
N THR A 194 -7.28 -12.35 15.29
CA THR A 194 -6.19 -13.33 15.41
C THR A 194 -5.08 -12.86 16.37
N PRO A 195 -4.27 -13.78 16.92
CA PRO A 195 -3.08 -13.42 17.69
C PRO A 195 -2.04 -12.61 16.90
N LEU A 196 -2.04 -12.71 15.56
CA LEU A 196 -1.11 -11.97 14.70
C LEU A 196 -1.26 -10.45 14.84
N ARG A 197 -2.45 -9.94 15.22
CA ARG A 197 -2.63 -8.51 15.49
C ARG A 197 -1.73 -8.05 16.62
N GLN A 198 -1.70 -8.78 17.73
CA GLN A 198 -0.87 -8.43 18.88
C GLN A 198 0.62 -8.55 18.53
N GLN A 199 1.00 -9.57 17.75
CA GLN A 199 2.37 -9.74 17.30
C GLN A 199 2.81 -8.58 16.38
N LEU A 200 1.98 -8.16 15.43
CA LEU A 200 2.26 -7.02 14.55
C LEU A 200 2.50 -5.73 15.35
N PHE A 201 1.68 -5.48 16.37
CA PHE A 201 1.84 -4.33 17.26
C PHE A 201 3.10 -4.44 18.13
N ALA A 202 3.41 -5.64 18.63
CA ALA A 202 4.63 -5.87 19.41
C ALA A 202 5.89 -5.67 18.55
N LEU A 203 5.89 -6.13 17.30
CA LEU A 203 6.97 -5.89 16.34
C LEU A 203 7.18 -4.39 16.12
N ALA A 204 6.11 -3.64 15.84
CA ALA A 204 6.18 -2.19 15.67
C ALA A 204 6.65 -1.47 16.94
N ALA A 205 6.13 -1.83 18.11
CA ALA A 205 6.51 -1.24 19.39
C ALA A 205 7.96 -1.55 19.80
N SER A 206 8.52 -2.66 19.31
CA SER A 206 9.91 -3.06 19.59
C SER A 206 10.97 -2.23 18.85
N LEU A 207 10.55 -1.43 17.85
CA LEU A 207 11.48 -0.63 17.08
C LEU A 207 12.13 0.44 17.97
N PRO A 208 13.47 0.56 17.96
CA PRO A 208 14.14 1.60 18.73
C PRO A 208 13.70 3.00 18.29
N PRO A 209 13.73 3.98 19.21
CA PRO A 209 13.45 5.36 18.86
C PRO A 209 14.36 5.81 17.73
N SER A 210 13.75 6.49 16.78
CA SER A 210 14.47 6.94 15.62
C SER A 210 15.07 8.33 15.78
N VAL A 211 16.18 8.54 15.09
CA VAL A 211 16.88 9.83 15.05
C VAL A 211 16.72 10.36 13.62
N PRO A 212 15.96 11.45 13.41
CA PRO A 212 15.87 12.07 12.09
C PRO A 212 17.25 12.56 11.66
N ALA A 213 17.57 12.41 10.38
CA ALA A 213 18.84 12.87 9.81
C ALA A 213 19.06 14.39 10.02
N CYS A 214 17.97 15.17 10.03
CA CYS A 214 17.99 16.61 10.27
C CYS A 214 17.15 16.98 11.50
N PRO A 215 17.71 16.87 12.72
CA PRO A 215 16.97 17.04 13.96
C PRO A 215 16.53 18.49 14.25
N ASN A 216 17.16 19.47 13.62
CA ASN A 216 16.87 20.89 13.82
C ASN A 216 15.81 21.45 12.85
N GLU A 217 15.32 20.66 11.90
CA GLU A 217 14.29 21.14 10.99
C GLU A 217 12.92 21.20 11.69
N VAL A 218 12.30 22.38 11.64
CA VAL A 218 10.95 22.60 12.16
C VAL A 218 9.95 21.64 11.51
N PRO A 219 9.21 20.82 12.28
CA PRO A 219 8.16 19.98 11.74
C PRO A 219 7.14 20.84 10.98
N PRO A 220 6.80 20.49 9.73
CA PRO A 220 5.80 21.22 8.99
C PRO A 220 4.39 21.03 9.58
N LYS A 221 3.46 21.94 9.24
CA LYS A 221 2.04 21.81 9.65
C LYS A 221 1.46 20.48 9.13
N PRO A 222 0.58 19.80 9.89
CA PRO A 222 -0.04 18.55 9.47
C PRO A 222 -0.79 18.72 8.14
N ALA A 223 -0.67 17.75 7.22
CA ALA A 223 -1.52 17.65 6.04
C ALA A 223 -2.80 16.87 6.39
N ARG A 224 -3.91 17.10 5.68
CA ARG A 224 -5.11 16.28 5.83
C ARG A 224 -4.98 15.05 4.93
N ILE A 225 -5.12 13.85 5.48
CA ILE A 225 -5.17 12.58 4.70
C ILE A 225 -6.60 12.02 4.79
N GLY A 226 -7.16 11.62 3.66
CA GLY A 226 -8.49 11.04 3.51
C GLY A 226 -8.65 9.68 4.18
N ALA A 227 -9.90 9.22 4.24
CA ALA A 227 -10.27 7.94 4.89
C ALA A 227 -9.65 6.69 4.21
N ASP A 228 -9.12 6.84 3.01
CA ASP A 228 -8.43 5.82 2.22
C ASP A 228 -6.91 5.78 2.44
N GLY A 229 -6.37 6.68 3.26
CA GLY A 229 -4.94 6.77 3.54
C GLY A 229 -4.14 7.63 2.56
N PHE A 230 -4.79 8.29 1.59
CA PHE A 230 -4.15 9.23 0.66
C PHE A 230 -4.42 10.69 1.05
N ALA A 231 -3.60 11.65 0.61
CA ALA A 231 -3.82 13.07 0.93
C ALA A 231 -5.25 13.49 0.51
N ALA A 232 -6.02 14.05 1.46
CA ALA A 232 -7.29 14.68 1.13
C ALA A 232 -6.95 15.97 0.38
N ASP A 233 -7.68 16.28 -0.70
CA ASP A 233 -7.46 17.43 -1.59
C ASP A 233 -7.34 18.78 -0.84
N GLU A 234 -6.18 19.09 -0.27
CA GLU A 234 -5.65 20.44 -0.32
C GLU A 234 -5.14 20.64 -1.75
N PRO A 235 -5.34 21.82 -2.37
CA PRO A 235 -4.82 22.07 -3.70
C PRO A 235 -3.32 21.82 -3.67
N MET A 236 -2.89 20.69 -4.23
CA MET A 236 -1.50 20.51 -4.58
C MET A 236 -1.17 21.70 -5.48
N LEU A 237 -0.13 22.45 -5.14
CA LEU A 237 0.56 23.27 -6.12
C LEU A 237 1.09 22.30 -7.18
N ILE A 238 0.26 22.00 -8.18
CA ILE A 238 0.57 21.10 -9.31
C ILE A 238 1.68 21.70 -10.19
N THR A 239 2.08 22.94 -9.93
CA THR A 239 3.26 23.55 -10.54
C THR A 239 4.15 24.12 -9.45
N LEU A 240 5.19 23.36 -9.08
CA LEU A 240 6.42 23.96 -8.60
C LEU A 240 6.93 24.88 -9.72
N THR A 241 7.20 26.13 -9.41
CA THR A 241 7.81 27.07 -10.35
C THR A 241 9.22 26.58 -10.70
N GLN A 242 9.73 26.92 -11.89
CA GLN A 242 11.10 26.55 -12.29
C GLN A 242 12.15 27.01 -11.25
N ALA A 243 11.92 28.14 -10.58
CA ALA A 243 12.76 28.62 -9.49
C ALA A 243 12.72 27.72 -8.24
N GLU A 244 11.59 27.07 -7.95
CA GLU A 244 11.47 26.08 -6.88
C GLU A 244 12.10 24.74 -7.27
N ILE A 245 11.98 24.32 -8.54
CA ILE A 245 12.66 23.14 -9.09
C ILE A 245 14.19 23.33 -9.05
N ASP A 246 14.67 24.49 -9.49
CA ASP A 246 16.10 24.84 -9.46
C ASP A 246 16.59 24.99 -8.01
N GLY A 247 15.77 25.56 -7.13
CA GLY A 247 16.03 25.63 -5.69
C GLY A 247 16.09 24.25 -5.02
N MET A 248 15.30 23.28 -5.48
CA MET A 248 15.33 21.89 -5.00
C MET A 248 16.56 21.13 -5.51
N SER A 249 17.02 21.39 -6.74
CA SER A 249 18.25 20.80 -7.29
C SER A 249 19.53 21.35 -6.62
N VAL A 250 19.51 22.61 -6.17
CA VAL A 250 20.60 23.21 -5.39
C VAL A 250 20.53 22.82 -3.91
N ARG A 251 19.33 22.64 -3.34
CA ARG A 251 19.14 22.19 -1.94
C ARG A 251 19.33 20.68 -1.77
N SER A 252 19.11 19.85 -2.79
CA SER A 252 19.34 18.39 -2.71
C SER A 252 20.81 18.02 -2.45
N LYS A 253 21.74 18.96 -2.60
CA LYS A 253 23.16 18.79 -2.24
C LYS A 253 23.45 19.05 -0.75
N LYS A 254 22.49 19.53 0.03
CA LYS A 254 22.62 19.65 1.48
C LYS A 254 21.51 18.84 2.15
N PRO A 255 21.85 17.79 2.92
CA PRO A 255 20.85 16.91 3.51
C PRO A 255 19.88 17.63 4.45
N CYS A 256 20.26 18.82 4.96
CA CYS A 256 19.45 19.64 5.87
C CYS A 256 19.34 21.09 5.37
N LYS A 257 18.18 21.72 5.56
CA LYS A 257 17.91 23.14 5.21
C LYS A 257 18.63 24.15 6.10
#